data_AF-A0A1S4DNK3-F1
#
_entry.id   AF-A0A1S4DNK3-F1
#
_cell.length_a   1.000
_cell.length_b   1.000
_cell.length_c   1.000
_cell.angle_alpha   90.00
_cell.angle_beta   90.00
_cell.angle_gamma   90.00
#
_symmetry.space_group_name_H-M   'P 1'
#
loop_
_entity.id
_entity.type
_entity.pdbx_description
1 polymer ?
#
loop_
_entity_poly.entity_id
_entity_poly.type
_entity_poly.pdbx_seq_one_letter_code
_entity_poly.pdbx_strand_id
1 'polypeptide(L)'
;MAPTTIRKAIGAVKDQTSIGLAKVASNMAPELEVAIVKATSHDDEPASEKYIREILHLTSVSRGYVSACVSLISRRLGKTRDWIVAIKCLMLIHRLLNDGDIVFQQEIMYATRRGTRLLNLSDFRDEAHSNSWDHSAFVRTYALYLDQRLEL
;
A
#
# COMPACT_ATOMS: atom_id res chain seq x y z
N MET A 1 13.86 -20.62 -1.47
CA MET A 1 14.39 -20.53 -2.85
C MET A 1 14.53 -19.07 -3.20
N ALA A 2 15.68 -18.63 -3.72
CA ALA A 2 15.85 -17.25 -4.15
C ALA A 2 14.79 -16.92 -5.23
N PRO A 3 14.21 -15.71 -5.23
CA PRO A 3 13.39 -15.24 -6.34
C PRO A 3 14.14 -15.48 -7.64
N THR A 4 13.54 -16.13 -8.63
CA THR A 4 14.16 -16.21 -9.96
C THR A 4 14.36 -14.78 -10.45
N THR A 5 15.54 -14.47 -10.98
CA THR A 5 15.97 -13.12 -11.42
C THR A 5 14.92 -12.44 -12.31
N ILE A 6 14.16 -13.23 -13.06
CA ILE A 6 13.05 -12.84 -13.92
C ILE A 6 11.91 -12.17 -13.13
N ARG A 7 11.50 -12.74 -11.98
CA ARG A 7 10.40 -12.20 -11.18
C ARG A 7 10.74 -10.82 -10.62
N LYS A 8 11.96 -10.64 -10.11
CA LYS A 8 12.46 -9.33 -9.64
C LYS A 8 12.45 -8.31 -10.78
N ALA A 9 12.90 -8.71 -11.97
CA ALA A 9 12.87 -7.83 -13.14
C ALA A 9 11.44 -7.43 -13.53
N ILE A 10 10.48 -8.36 -13.55
CA ILE A 10 9.06 -8.07 -13.82
C ILE A 10 8.49 -7.10 -12.78
N GLY A 11 8.77 -7.33 -11.49
CA GLY A 11 8.35 -6.42 -10.42
C GLY A 11 8.90 -5.01 -10.62
N ALA A 12 10.20 -4.89 -10.92
CA ALA A 12 10.83 -3.60 -11.21
C ALA A 12 10.20 -2.90 -12.42
N VAL A 13 9.90 -3.62 -13.50
CA VAL A 13 9.21 -3.06 -14.67
C VAL A 13 7.81 -2.56 -14.30
N LYS A 14 7.02 -3.35 -13.55
CA LYS A 14 5.67 -2.93 -13.08
C LYS A 14 5.73 -1.65 -12.26
N ASP A 15 6.72 -1.54 -11.36
CA ASP A 15 6.90 -0.34 -10.54
C ASP A 15 7.31 0.86 -11.40
N GLN A 16 8.23 0.70 -12.37
CA GLN A 16 8.62 1.77 -13.29
C GLN A 16 7.48 2.22 -14.21
N THR A 17 6.68 1.29 -14.74
CA THR A 17 5.48 1.63 -15.52
C THR A 17 4.48 2.41 -14.66
N SER A 18 4.26 2.00 -13.41
CA SER A 18 3.38 2.70 -12.48
C SER A 18 3.87 4.13 -12.20
N ILE A 19 5.18 4.31 -11.99
CA ILE A 19 5.80 5.63 -11.80
C ILE A 19 5.66 6.49 -13.07
N GLY A 20 5.89 5.90 -14.24
CA GLY A 20 5.73 6.60 -15.52
C GLY A 20 4.31 7.10 -15.72
N LEU A 21 3.31 6.24 -15.48
CA LEU A 21 1.89 6.60 -15.55
C LEU A 21 1.51 7.68 -14.54
N ALA A 22 2.00 7.58 -13.29
CA ALA A 22 1.73 8.58 -12.26
C ALA A 22 2.19 9.99 -12.67
N LYS A 23 3.34 10.09 -13.35
CA LYS A 23 3.91 11.38 -13.79
C LYS A 23 3.20 12.03 -14.98
N VAL A 24 2.51 11.23 -15.80
CA VAL A 24 1.86 11.73 -17.04
C VAL A 24 0.34 11.79 -16.92
N ALA A 25 -0.25 11.04 -15.99
CA ALA A 25 -1.66 11.13 -15.69
C ALA A 25 -1.99 12.53 -15.14
N SER A 26 -3.15 13.07 -15.51
CA SER A 26 -3.70 14.29 -14.90
C SER A 26 -4.26 13.99 -13.50
N ASN A 27 -3.43 13.38 -12.65
CA ASN A 27 -3.75 13.08 -11.27
C ASN A 27 -3.42 14.30 -10.40
N MET A 28 -4.23 14.54 -9.36
CA MET A 28 -4.07 15.69 -8.46
C MET A 28 -2.81 15.61 -7.57
N ALA A 29 -2.15 14.47 -7.49
CA ALA A 29 -1.04 14.22 -6.56
C ALA A 29 0.00 13.22 -7.14
N PRO A 30 0.68 13.54 -8.25
CA PRO A 30 1.61 12.64 -8.90
C PRO A 30 2.82 12.28 -8.02
N GLU A 31 3.31 13.22 -7.20
CA GLU A 31 4.42 12.97 -6.27
C GLU A 31 4.04 11.95 -5.19
N LEU A 32 2.82 12.06 -4.65
CA LEU A 32 2.26 11.10 -3.68
C LEU A 32 2.16 9.70 -4.28
N GLU A 33 1.64 9.58 -5.51
CA GLU A 33 1.53 8.28 -6.18
C GLU A 33 2.91 7.65 -6.41
N VAL A 34 3.89 8.44 -6.85
CA VAL A 34 5.28 7.95 -7.01
C VAL A 34 5.86 7.50 -5.66
N ALA A 35 5.67 8.27 -4.59
CA ALA A 35 6.17 7.92 -3.26
C ALA A 35 5.53 6.62 -2.75
N ILE A 36 4.21 6.45 -2.93
CA ILE A 36 3.49 5.22 -2.56
C ILE A 36 4.02 4.02 -3.36
N VAL A 37 4.18 4.13 -4.68
CA VAL A 37 4.72 3.03 -5.50
C VAL A 37 6.11 2.63 -5.03
N LYS A 38 6.97 3.59 -4.70
CA LYS A 38 8.33 3.31 -4.22
C LYS A 38 8.36 2.73 -2.81
N ALA A 39 7.50 3.20 -1.91
CA ALA A 39 7.36 2.65 -0.56
C ALA A 39 6.83 1.21 -0.55
N THR A 40 6.09 0.83 -1.60
CA THR A 40 5.39 -0.45 -1.68
C THR A 40 5.83 -1.26 -2.91
N SER A 41 7.08 -1.08 -3.34
CA SER A 41 7.68 -1.77 -4.49
C SER A 41 7.75 -3.29 -4.27
N HIS A 42 7.96 -4.02 -5.36
CA HIS A 42 8.17 -5.48 -5.34
C HIS A 42 9.57 -5.89 -4.84
N ASP A 43 10.39 -4.93 -4.38
CA ASP A 43 11.67 -5.23 -3.76
C ASP A 43 11.48 -5.98 -2.44
N ASP A 44 12.33 -6.95 -2.12
CA ASP A 44 12.21 -7.72 -0.89
C ASP A 44 12.63 -6.89 0.34
N GLU A 45 13.36 -5.79 0.12
CA GLU A 45 13.83 -4.88 1.19
C GLU A 45 12.69 -4.06 1.81
N PRO A 46 12.76 -3.70 3.10
CA PRO A 46 11.80 -2.81 3.75
C PRO A 46 11.64 -1.48 3.00
N ALA A 47 10.45 -0.87 3.13
CA ALA A 47 10.18 0.44 2.56
C ALA A 47 11.21 1.47 3.04
N SER A 48 11.81 2.22 2.11
CA SER A 48 12.74 3.28 2.49
C SER A 48 12.01 4.37 3.28
N GLU A 49 12.49 4.67 4.48
CA GLU A 49 11.88 5.64 5.40
C GLU A 49 11.71 7.03 4.77
N LYS A 50 12.55 7.39 3.79
CA LYS A 50 12.41 8.66 3.06
C LYS A 50 11.04 8.79 2.36
N TYR A 51 10.53 7.71 1.77
CA TYR A 51 9.24 7.72 1.10
C TYR A 51 8.09 7.73 2.09
N ILE A 52 8.24 7.03 3.23
CA ILE A 52 7.26 7.07 4.31
C ILE A 52 7.11 8.49 4.86
N ARG A 53 8.22 9.18 5.13
CA ARG A 53 8.23 10.59 5.58
C ARG A 53 7.65 11.54 4.55
N GLU A 54 7.95 11.33 3.27
CA GLU A 54 7.38 12.11 2.17
C GLU A 54 5.85 11.95 2.11
N ILE A 55 5.34 10.73 2.21
CA ILE A 55 3.89 10.45 2.24
C ILE A 55 3.25 11.10 3.47
N LEU A 56 3.82 10.92 4.66
CA LEU A 56 3.34 11.56 5.89
C LEU A 56 3.24 13.08 5.74
N HIS A 57 4.30 13.70 5.21
CA HIS A 57 4.33 15.13 4.93
C HIS A 57 3.22 15.55 3.97
N LEU A 58 3.10 14.91 2.80
CA LEU A 58 2.06 15.24 1.82
C LEU A 58 0.65 15.09 2.40
N THR A 59 0.40 14.02 3.17
CA THR A 59 -0.90 13.81 3.83
C THR A 59 -1.22 14.83 4.92
N SER A 60 -0.20 15.48 5.52
CA SER A 60 -0.41 16.59 6.45
C SER A 60 -0.78 17.92 5.76
N VAL A 61 -0.56 18.06 4.45
CA VAL A 61 -0.79 19.32 3.73
C VAL A 61 -2.28 19.57 3.50
N SER A 62 -3.06 18.55 3.12
CA SER A 62 -4.49 18.73 2.87
C SER A 62 -5.29 17.43 2.92
N ARG A 63 -6.61 17.56 3.17
CA ARG A 63 -7.57 16.45 3.05
C ARG A 63 -7.58 15.81 1.65
N GLY A 64 -7.27 16.59 0.60
CA GLY A 64 -7.16 16.08 -0.76
C GLY A 64 -6.04 15.05 -0.91
N TYR A 65 -4.88 15.29 -0.29
CA TYR A 65 -3.78 14.32 -0.25
C TYR A 65 -4.12 13.08 0.58
N VAL A 66 -4.85 13.24 1.69
CA VAL A 66 -5.33 12.10 2.49
C VAL A 66 -6.24 11.20 1.66
N SER A 67 -7.26 11.77 1.01
CA SER A 67 -8.21 11.00 0.19
C SER A 67 -7.51 10.34 -1.01
N ALA A 68 -6.59 11.06 -1.67
CA ALA A 68 -5.74 10.49 -2.70
C ALA A 68 -4.89 9.32 -2.17
N CYS A 69 -4.26 9.48 -1.00
CA CYS A 69 -3.43 8.43 -0.38
C CYS A 69 -4.22 7.15 -0.13
N VAL A 70 -5.40 7.27 0.51
CA VAL A 70 -6.29 6.14 0.79
C VAL A 70 -6.73 5.45 -0.50
N SER A 71 -7.13 6.22 -1.52
CA SER A 71 -7.53 5.71 -2.84
C SER A 71 -6.38 4.96 -3.55
N LEU A 72 -5.17 5.54 -3.53
CA LEU A 72 -3.97 4.96 -4.14
C LEU A 72 -3.57 3.65 -3.46
N ILE A 73 -3.55 3.61 -2.13
CA ILE A 73 -3.26 2.39 -1.36
C ILE A 73 -4.33 1.33 -1.61
N SER A 74 -5.61 1.71 -1.58
CA SER A 74 -6.74 0.80 -1.86
C SER A 74 -6.60 0.17 -3.25
N ARG A 75 -6.28 0.97 -4.26
CA ARG A 75 -6.07 0.49 -5.64
C ARG A 75 -4.89 -0.47 -5.73
N ARG A 76 -3.80 -0.20 -5.01
CA ARG A 76 -2.61 -1.05 -5.02
C ARG A 76 -2.86 -2.39 -4.34
N LEU A 77 -3.51 -2.38 -3.17
CA LEU A 77 -3.95 -3.59 -2.47
C LEU A 77 -4.92 -4.43 -3.31
N GLY A 78 -5.93 -3.80 -3.93
CA GLY A 78 -6.93 -4.51 -4.73
C GLY A 78 -6.40 -5.15 -6.02
N LYS A 79 -5.26 -4.68 -6.54
CA LYS A 79 -4.65 -5.19 -7.78
C LYS A 79 -3.53 -6.19 -7.56
N THR A 80 -2.88 -6.17 -6.39
CA THR A 80 -1.70 -7.01 -6.16
C THR A 80 -2.09 -8.43 -5.76
N ARG A 81 -1.34 -9.40 -6.30
CA ARG A 81 -1.29 -10.80 -5.82
C ARG A 81 0.12 -11.15 -5.37
N ASP A 82 0.90 -10.13 -4.98
CA ASP A 82 2.25 -10.24 -4.44
C ASP A 82 2.22 -9.85 -2.96
N TRP A 83 2.57 -10.80 -2.07
CA TRP A 83 2.51 -10.59 -0.63
C TRP A 83 3.46 -9.48 -0.14
N ILE A 84 4.56 -9.21 -0.84
CA ILE A 84 5.54 -8.18 -0.47
C ILE A 84 4.92 -6.80 -0.65
N VAL A 85 4.27 -6.58 -1.79
CA VAL A 85 3.54 -5.34 -2.07
C VAL A 85 2.39 -5.18 -1.07
N ALA A 86 1.63 -6.25 -0.83
CA ALA A 86 0.50 -6.22 0.09
C ALA A 86 0.94 -5.87 1.52
N ILE A 87 1.98 -6.53 2.04
CA ILE A 87 2.45 -6.26 3.40
C ILE A 87 3.03 -4.84 3.54
N LYS A 88 3.76 -4.34 2.54
CA LYS A 88 4.26 -2.96 2.54
C LYS A 88 3.12 -1.94 2.53
N CYS A 89 2.04 -2.21 1.80
CA CYS A 89 0.84 -1.36 1.85
C CYS A 89 0.23 -1.33 3.26
N LEU A 90 0.09 -2.50 3.91
CA LEU A 90 -0.43 -2.58 5.28
C LEU A 90 0.51 -1.91 6.29
N MET A 91 1.82 -2.05 6.14
CA MET A 91 2.81 -1.33 6.97
C MET A 91 2.72 0.18 6.77
N LEU A 92 2.54 0.66 5.54
CA LEU A 92 2.32 2.07 5.27
C LEU A 92 1.05 2.60 5.95
N ILE A 93 -0.06 1.86 5.87
CA ILE A 93 -1.30 2.19 6.59
C ILE A 93 -1.04 2.28 8.09
N HIS A 94 -0.35 1.28 8.67
CA HIS A 94 -0.02 1.29 10.09
C HIS A 94 0.78 2.56 10.46
N ARG A 95 1.82 2.91 9.69
CA ARG A 95 2.59 4.14 9.92
C ARG A 95 1.72 5.39 9.83
N LEU A 96 0.83 5.48 8.84
CA LEU A 96 -0.08 6.62 8.70
C LEU A 96 -1.09 6.72 9.86
N LEU A 97 -1.49 5.59 10.45
CA LEU A 97 -2.35 5.56 11.65
C LEU A 97 -1.60 5.91 12.95
N ASN A 98 -0.28 5.71 13.02
CA ASN A 98 0.52 6.01 14.22
C ASN A 98 1.08 7.43 14.20
N ASP A 99 1.60 7.84 13.05
CA ASP A 99 2.44 9.03 12.92
C ASP A 99 1.78 10.12 12.07
N GLY A 100 0.64 9.81 11.43
CA GLY A 100 -0.11 10.72 10.57
C GLY A 100 -1.18 11.52 11.31
N ASP A 101 -1.85 12.39 10.57
CA ASP A 101 -2.97 13.20 11.08
C ASP A 101 -4.21 12.33 11.33
N ILE A 102 -4.99 12.65 12.37
CA ILE A 102 -6.28 12.02 12.69
C ILE A 102 -7.26 12.01 11.50
N VAL A 103 -7.12 12.97 10.58
CA VAL A 103 -7.88 13.02 9.32
C VAL A 103 -7.65 11.75 8.48
N PHE A 104 -6.45 11.17 8.48
CA PHE A 104 -6.19 9.91 7.79
C PHE A 104 -7.00 8.75 8.39
N GLN A 105 -7.05 8.65 9.71
CA GLN A 105 -7.85 7.64 10.41
C GLN A 105 -9.35 7.77 10.07
N GLN A 106 -9.86 8.99 9.98
CA GLN A 106 -11.26 9.23 9.58
C GLN A 106 -11.54 8.78 8.15
N GLU A 107 -10.65 9.12 7.21
CA GLU A 107 -10.81 8.78 5.79
C GLU A 107 -10.69 7.27 5.56
N ILE A 108 -9.73 6.59 6.20
CA ILE A 108 -9.58 5.14 6.05
C ILE A 108 -10.73 4.36 6.71
N MET A 109 -11.27 4.85 7.83
CA MET A 109 -12.48 4.28 8.43
C MET A 109 -13.66 4.40 7.46
N TYR A 110 -13.84 5.56 6.80
CA TYR A 110 -14.86 5.72 5.77
C TYR A 110 -14.66 4.74 4.60
N ALA A 111 -13.43 4.65 4.06
CA ALA A 111 -13.12 3.75 2.96
C ALA A 111 -13.34 2.27 3.31
N THR A 112 -13.07 1.88 4.56
CA THR A 112 -13.19 0.49 5.02
C THR A 112 -14.63 0.11 5.36
N ARG A 113 -15.40 1.02 5.96
CA ARG A 113 -16.77 0.74 6.45
C ARG A 113 -17.88 1.10 5.46
N ARG A 114 -17.71 2.14 4.65
CA ARG A 114 -18.75 2.68 3.75
C ARG A 114 -18.36 2.74 2.28
N GLY A 115 -17.15 2.27 1.94
CA GLY A 115 -16.58 2.39 0.59
C GLY A 115 -15.99 1.08 0.06
N THR A 116 -14.71 1.14 -0.33
CA THR A 116 -13.98 0.12 -1.10
C THR A 116 -13.63 -1.16 -0.32
N ARG A 117 -13.96 -1.24 0.98
CA ARG A 117 -13.57 -2.34 1.88
C ARG A 117 -12.05 -2.58 1.89
N LEU A 118 -11.30 -1.48 1.99
CA LEU A 118 -9.84 -1.43 1.81
C LEU A 118 -9.06 -2.53 2.55
N LEU A 119 -9.41 -2.80 3.81
CA LEU A 119 -8.72 -3.79 4.66
C LEU A 119 -9.34 -5.19 4.62
N ASN A 120 -10.41 -5.41 3.84
CA ASN A 120 -10.97 -6.75 3.67
C ASN A 120 -10.10 -7.58 2.71
N LEU A 121 -9.09 -8.22 3.28
CA LEU A 121 -8.17 -9.10 2.56
C LEU A 121 -8.45 -10.59 2.80
N SER A 122 -9.62 -11.00 3.28
CA SER A 122 -9.92 -12.41 3.66
C SER A 122 -9.53 -13.45 2.59
N ASP A 123 -9.67 -13.07 1.32
CA ASP A 123 -9.43 -13.92 0.15
C ASP A 123 -8.04 -13.66 -0.49
N PHE A 124 -7.21 -12.82 0.13
CA PHE A 124 -5.88 -12.54 -0.38
C PHE A 124 -5.05 -13.82 -0.41
N ARG A 125 -4.48 -14.07 -1.59
CA ARG A 125 -3.56 -15.17 -1.85
C ARG A 125 -2.44 -14.65 -2.73
N ASP A 126 -1.21 -14.92 -2.30
CA ASP A 126 -0.06 -14.67 -3.13
C ASP A 126 0.00 -15.69 -4.27
N GLU A 127 0.12 -15.15 -5.48
CA GLU A 127 0.25 -15.90 -6.74
C GLU A 127 1.63 -15.68 -7.37
N ALA A 128 2.43 -14.75 -6.81
CA ALA A 128 3.74 -14.38 -7.33
C ALA A 128 4.87 -15.29 -6.84
N HIS A 129 4.72 -15.96 -5.68
CA HIS A 129 5.75 -16.79 -5.08
C HIS A 129 5.28 -18.23 -4.87
N SER A 130 6.20 -19.19 -4.93
CA SER A 130 5.96 -20.55 -4.47
C SER A 130 6.00 -20.62 -2.94
N ASN A 131 5.20 -21.52 -2.36
CA ASN A 131 5.14 -21.78 -0.91
C ASN A 131 4.89 -20.53 -0.03
N SER A 132 4.01 -19.63 -0.49
CA SER A 132 3.69 -18.35 0.17
C SER A 132 2.44 -18.38 1.05
N TRP A 133 2.02 -19.58 1.48
CA TRP A 133 0.82 -19.75 2.30
C TRP A 133 0.91 -18.97 3.61
N ASP A 134 2.04 -19.08 4.31
CA ASP A 134 2.27 -18.38 5.58
C ASP A 134 2.32 -16.87 5.39
N HIS A 135 2.91 -16.38 4.30
CA HIS A 135 2.89 -14.96 3.96
C HIS A 135 1.47 -14.46 3.67
N SER A 136 0.68 -15.22 2.92
CA SER A 136 -0.72 -14.89 2.64
C SER A 136 -1.56 -14.92 3.92
N ALA A 137 -1.33 -15.88 4.81
CA ALA A 137 -1.97 -15.93 6.13
C ALA A 137 -1.60 -14.70 6.97
N PHE A 138 -0.32 -14.31 7.00
CA PHE A 138 0.14 -13.14 7.73
C PHE A 138 -0.47 -11.83 7.20
N VAL A 139 -0.52 -11.64 5.88
CA VAL A 139 -1.17 -10.46 5.26
C VAL A 139 -2.63 -10.37 5.68
N ARG A 140 -3.37 -11.49 5.65
CA ARG A 140 -4.78 -11.54 6.07
C ARG A 140 -4.96 -11.17 7.54
N THR A 141 -4.17 -11.78 8.42
CA THR A 141 -4.22 -11.50 9.85
C THR A 141 -3.83 -10.06 10.17
N TYR A 142 -2.83 -9.51 9.49
CA TYR A 142 -2.38 -8.14 9.74
C TYR A 142 -3.40 -7.10 9.24
N ALA A 143 -4.06 -7.36 8.10
CA ALA A 143 -5.16 -6.53 7.64
C ALA A 143 -6.33 -6.55 8.62
N LEU A 144 -6.69 -7.72 9.15
CA LEU A 144 -7.71 -7.86 10.19
C LEU A 144 -7.34 -7.11 11.48
N TYR A 145 -6.08 -7.18 11.91
CA TYR A 145 -5.59 -6.41 13.05
C TYR A 145 -5.77 -4.90 12.84
N LEU A 146 -5.37 -4.38 11.67
CA LEU A 146 -5.54 -2.96 11.36
C LEU A 146 -7.02 -2.57 11.30
N ASP A 147 -7.88 -3.45 10.77
CA ASP A 147 -9.32 -3.22 10.72
C ASP A 147 -9.93 -3.12 12.12
N GLN A 148 -9.58 -4.05 13.01
CA GLN A 148 -10.01 -4.03 14.42
C GLN A 148 -9.45 -2.82 15.17
N ARG A 149 -8.21 -2.41 14.86
CA ARG A 149 -7.60 -1.25 15.49
C ARG A 149 -8.32 0.05 15.15
N LEU A 150 -8.97 0.16 13.98
CA LEU A 150 -9.80 1.32 13.64
C LEU A 150 -11.08 1.41 14.48
N GLU A 151 -11.44 0.35 15.20
CA GLU A 151 -12.62 0.29 16.09
C GLU A 151 -12.31 0.70 17.54
N LEU A 152 -11.03 0.77 17.91
CA LEU A 152 -10.54 1.16 19.24
C LEU A 152 -10.27 2.67 19.31
#